data_AF-A0A2W4Y3G3-F1
#
_entry.id   AF-A0A2W4Y3G3-F1
#
_cell.length_a   1.000
_cell.length_b   1.000
_cell.length_c   1.000
_cell.angle_alpha   90.00
_cell.angle_beta   90.00
_cell.angle_gamma   90.00
#
_symmetry.space_group_name_H-M   'P 1'
#
loop_
_entity.id
_entity.type
_entity.pdbx_description
1 polymer ?
#
loop_
_entity_poly.entity_id
_entity_poly.type
_entity_poly.pdbx_seq_one_letter_code
_entity_poly.pdbx_strand_id
1 'polypeptide(L)'
;MQSELQGELQSDLQIIPDDQLQNLAVPEPDDIPEELLRIEIITEARSPLTGEPLSAAEYAQLLESIQNTPADGSLISSEIRQLIQLLQIRRTLRPVLPFIP
;
A
#
# COMPACT_ATOMS: atom_id res chain seq x y z
N MET A 1 7.51 70.49 -29.45
CA MET A 1 8.30 69.66 -30.37
C MET A 1 9.03 68.64 -29.54
N GLN A 2 8.97 67.37 -29.94
CA GLN A 2 9.53 66.17 -29.27
C GLN A 2 8.61 65.64 -28.16
N SER A 3 7.63 64.76 -28.35
CA SER A 3 7.43 63.66 -29.31
C SER A 3 8.61 62.70 -29.41
N GLU A 4 8.35 61.44 -29.05
CA GLU A 4 9.09 60.24 -29.52
C GLU A 4 10.45 59.96 -28.87
N LEU A 5 10.40 59.20 -27.77
CA LEU A 5 11.19 57.98 -27.52
C LEU A 5 10.41 57.24 -26.39
N GLN A 6 9.34 56.49 -26.67
CA GLN A 6 9.40 55.08 -27.11
C GLN A 6 10.74 54.45 -26.70
N GLY A 7 10.81 53.56 -25.73
CA GLY A 7 10.08 52.29 -25.65
C GLY A 7 11.10 51.28 -25.12
N GLU A 8 10.64 50.09 -24.75
CA GLU A 8 11.49 48.96 -24.39
C GLU A 8 12.13 49.00 -23.00
N LEU A 9 11.36 48.82 -21.93
CA LEU A 9 11.77 48.00 -20.77
C LEU A 9 10.53 47.46 -20.01
N GLN A 10 9.46 47.12 -20.71
CA GLN A 10 8.23 46.55 -20.13
C GLN A 10 7.78 45.35 -20.97
N SER A 11 8.67 44.40 -21.14
CA SER A 11 8.41 43.19 -21.92
C SER A 11 9.08 41.97 -21.29
N ASP A 12 8.86 41.74 -19.98
CA ASP A 12 9.16 40.43 -19.38
C ASP A 12 8.46 40.15 -18.03
N LEU A 13 7.40 40.88 -17.70
CA LEU A 13 6.40 40.37 -16.75
C LEU A 13 5.17 40.01 -17.57
N GLN A 14 5.28 38.86 -18.23
CA GLN A 14 4.12 38.15 -18.77
C GLN A 14 3.15 37.97 -17.59
N ILE A 15 2.10 38.79 -17.55
CA ILE A 15 0.96 38.59 -16.65
C ILE A 15 0.39 37.25 -17.07
N ILE A 16 0.72 36.21 -16.31
CA ILE A 16 0.10 34.89 -16.44
C ILE A 16 -1.37 35.13 -16.08
N PRO A 17 -2.34 34.95 -17.00
CA PRO A 17 -3.74 35.08 -16.65
C PRO A 17 -4.07 34.05 -15.55
N ASP A 18 -4.87 34.41 -14.56
CA ASP A 18 -5.19 33.56 -13.39
C ASP A 18 -5.67 32.15 -13.79
N ASP A 19 -6.25 32.00 -14.99
CA ASP A 19 -6.65 30.72 -15.58
C ASP A 19 -5.47 29.75 -15.88
N GLN A 20 -4.25 30.26 -16.04
CA GLN A 20 -3.05 29.47 -16.37
C GLN A 20 -2.32 28.94 -15.12
N LEU A 21 -2.76 29.30 -13.91
CA LEU A 21 -2.25 28.69 -12.66
C LEU A 21 -2.98 27.39 -12.29
N GLN A 22 -4.09 27.07 -12.98
CA GLN A 22 -4.94 25.91 -12.67
C GLN A 22 -4.36 24.58 -13.18
N ASN A 23 -3.19 24.59 -13.84
CA ASN A 23 -2.52 23.38 -14.34
C ASN A 23 -1.11 23.16 -13.77
N LEU A 24 -0.70 23.92 -12.75
CA LEU A 24 0.25 23.35 -11.79
C LEU A 24 -0.54 22.29 -11.05
N ALA A 25 -0.07 21.05 -11.05
CA ALA A 25 -0.68 19.90 -10.39
C ALA A 25 -0.83 20.13 -8.88
N VAL A 26 -1.79 20.97 -8.50
CA VAL A 26 -2.32 21.04 -7.14
C VAL A 26 -3.05 19.72 -6.96
N PRO A 27 -2.71 18.92 -5.93
CA PRO A 27 -3.47 17.71 -5.64
C PRO A 27 -4.95 18.11 -5.53
N GLU A 28 -5.84 17.27 -6.07
CA GLU A 28 -7.28 17.50 -5.95
C GLU A 28 -7.61 17.76 -4.47
N PRO A 29 -8.55 18.66 -4.13
CA PRO A 29 -8.79 19.03 -2.73
C PRO A 29 -9.21 17.87 -1.82
N ASP A 30 -9.63 16.74 -2.41
CA ASP A 30 -9.95 15.49 -1.72
C ASP A 30 -8.80 14.46 -1.72
N ASP A 31 -7.68 14.76 -2.37
CA ASP A 31 -6.52 13.87 -2.45
C ASP A 31 -5.63 14.06 -1.22
N ILE A 32 -5.59 13.04 -0.36
CA ILE A 32 -4.83 13.09 0.89
C ILE A 32 -3.34 13.05 0.53
N PRO A 33 -2.56 14.09 0.88
CA PRO A 33 -1.14 14.12 0.55
C PRO A 33 -0.39 12.95 1.18
N GLU A 34 0.59 12.43 0.45
CA GLU A 34 1.36 11.25 0.87
C GLU A 34 2.05 11.45 2.22
N GLU A 35 2.44 12.68 2.56
CA GLU A 35 3.04 13.03 3.84
C GLU A 35 2.08 12.79 5.00
N LEU A 36 0.76 13.00 4.79
CA LEU A 36 -0.27 12.70 5.79
C LEU A 36 -0.48 11.19 5.93
N LEU A 37 -0.50 10.44 4.82
CA LEU A 37 -0.61 8.97 4.86
C LEU A 37 0.61 8.30 5.50
N ARG A 38 1.80 8.89 5.34
CA ARG A 38 3.05 8.39 5.96
C ARG A 38 3.10 8.64 7.47
N ILE A 39 2.42 9.67 7.96
CA ILE A 39 2.31 9.95 9.40
C ILE A 39 1.05 9.37 10.03
N GLU A 40 0.08 8.94 9.23
CA GLU A 40 -1.15 8.32 9.69
C GLU A 40 -0.81 7.02 10.42
N ILE A 41 -0.88 7.07 11.74
CA ILE A 41 -0.83 5.88 12.56
C ILE A 41 -2.19 5.21 12.36
N ILE A 42 -2.24 4.10 11.62
CA ILE A 42 -3.44 3.29 11.46
C ILE A 42 -3.82 2.72 12.84
N THR A 43 -4.58 3.51 13.61
CA THR A 43 -5.03 3.14 14.96
C THR A 43 -6.25 2.23 14.92
N GLU A 44 -6.93 2.19 13.77
CA GLU A 44 -8.11 1.38 13.52
C GLU A 44 -7.67 -0.01 13.04
N ALA A 45 -7.73 -1.00 13.93
CA ALA A 45 -7.69 -2.38 13.47
C ALA A 45 -8.92 -2.64 12.59
N ARG A 46 -8.81 -3.53 11.61
CA ARG A 46 -9.97 -3.98 10.81
C ARG A 46 -10.19 -5.47 10.98
N SER A 47 -11.45 -5.87 10.92
CA SER A 47 -11.81 -7.29 10.90
C SER A 47 -11.20 -7.97 9.68
N PRO A 48 -10.47 -9.10 9.83
CA PRO A 48 -9.85 -9.81 8.71
C PRO A 48 -10.88 -10.48 7.79
N LEU A 49 -12.11 -10.69 8.27
CA LEU A 49 -13.17 -11.34 7.49
C LEU A 49 -14.07 -10.34 6.76
N THR A 50 -14.32 -9.18 7.37
CA THR A 50 -15.34 -8.23 6.91
C THR A 50 -14.80 -6.84 6.58
N GLY A 51 -13.58 -6.48 7.00
CA GLY A 51 -12.98 -5.16 6.74
C GLY A 51 -13.54 -4.01 7.57
N GLU A 52 -14.55 -4.26 8.39
CA GLU A 52 -15.13 -3.29 9.33
C GLU A 52 -14.11 -2.82 10.37
N PRO A 53 -14.18 -1.55 10.82
CA PRO A 53 -13.30 -1.04 11.87
C PRO A 53 -13.57 -1.77 13.19
N LEU A 54 -12.48 -2.12 13.87
CA LEU A 54 -12.44 -2.92 15.08
C LEU A 54 -11.85 -2.07 16.21
N SER A 55 -12.48 -2.10 17.38
CA SER A 55 -11.98 -1.40 18.56
C SER A 55 -10.65 -2.01 19.04
N ALA A 56 -9.79 -1.22 19.68
CA ALA A 56 -8.52 -1.69 20.24
C ALA A 56 -8.70 -2.87 21.22
N ALA A 57 -9.79 -2.88 21.99
CA ALA A 57 -10.10 -3.97 22.92
C ALA A 57 -10.49 -5.26 22.19
N GLU A 58 -11.29 -5.16 21.13
CA GLU A 58 -11.72 -6.29 20.30
C GLU A 58 -10.55 -6.86 19.50
N TYR A 59 -9.66 -5.98 19.03
CA TYR A 59 -8.40 -6.39 18.38
C TYR A 59 -7.48 -7.16 19.32
N ALA A 60 -7.34 -6.70 20.57
CA ALA A 60 -6.55 -7.41 21.58
C ALA A 60 -7.11 -8.83 21.84
N GLN A 61 -8.43 -8.96 21.95
CA GLN A 61 -9.09 -10.27 22.10
C GLN A 61 -8.90 -11.16 20.86
N LEU A 62 -8.98 -10.59 19.66
CA LEU A 62 -8.72 -11.31 18.42
C LEU A 62 -7.27 -11.82 18.38
N LEU A 63 -6.29 -10.99 18.74
CA LEU A 63 -4.90 -11.41 18.82
C LEU A 63 -4.66 -12.52 19.84
N GLU A 64 -5.33 -12.46 20.99
CA GLU A 64 -5.28 -13.52 22.00
C GLU A 64 -5.88 -14.83 21.45
N SER A 65 -6.98 -14.76 20.70
CA SER A 65 -7.61 -15.93 20.06
C SER A 65 -6.71 -16.59 19.01
N ILE A 66 -5.96 -15.80 18.25
CA ILE A 66 -5.02 -16.29 17.23
C ILE A 66 -3.80 -16.91 17.90
N GLN A 67 -3.26 -16.29 18.95
CA GLN A 67 -2.10 -16.81 19.67
C GLN A 67 -2.43 -18.10 20.44
N ASN A 68 -3.65 -18.21 20.98
CA ASN A 68 -4.11 -19.39 21.71
C ASN A 68 -4.60 -20.51 20.77
N THR A 69 -4.82 -20.22 19.49
CA THR A 69 -5.06 -21.26 18.49
C THR A 69 -3.76 -22.00 18.25
N PRO A 70 -3.72 -23.33 18.46
CA PRO A 70 -2.48 -24.05 18.32
C PRO A 70 -2.01 -23.97 16.86
N ALA A 71 -0.88 -23.30 16.66
CA ALA A 71 -0.20 -23.18 15.37
C ALA A 71 0.39 -24.51 14.90
N ASP A 72 0.19 -25.58 15.67
CA ASP A 72 0.71 -26.92 15.45
C ASP A 72 0.05 -27.64 14.26
N GLY A 73 -0.67 -26.94 13.39
CA GLY A 73 -1.29 -27.49 12.19
C GLY A 73 -2.17 -28.71 12.45
N SER A 74 -2.69 -28.86 13.67
CA SER A 74 -3.74 -29.85 13.98
C SER A 74 -5.02 -29.60 13.16
N LEU A 75 -5.11 -28.46 12.46
CA LEU A 75 -6.15 -28.13 11.49
C LEU A 75 -6.13 -29.05 10.26
N ILE A 76 -5.00 -29.70 9.97
CA ILE A 76 -4.82 -30.56 8.79
C ILE A 76 -4.64 -32.00 9.25
N SER A 77 -5.33 -32.96 8.61
CA SER A 77 -5.14 -34.38 8.91
C SER A 77 -3.67 -34.80 8.75
N SER A 78 -3.22 -35.73 9.58
CA SER A 78 -1.84 -36.23 9.55
C SER A 78 -1.44 -36.76 8.17
N GLU A 79 -2.38 -37.38 7.45
CA GLU A 79 -2.21 -37.88 6.09
C GLU A 79 -1.91 -36.75 5.08
N ILE A 80 -2.69 -35.67 5.09
CA ILE A 80 -2.47 -34.53 4.19
C ILE A 80 -1.12 -33.86 4.51
N ARG A 81 -0.77 -33.73 5.79
CA ARG A 81 0.55 -33.19 6.19
C ARG A 81 1.69 -34.06 5.65
N GLN A 82 1.58 -35.38 5.75
CA GLN A 82 2.58 -36.30 5.21
C GLN A 82 2.68 -36.18 3.69
N LEU A 83 1.54 -36.11 3.00
CA LEU A 83 1.50 -35.91 1.56
C LEU A 83 2.19 -34.61 1.13
N ILE A 84 1.93 -33.50 1.81
CA ILE A 84 2.58 -32.21 1.52
C ILE A 84 4.09 -32.30 1.70
N GLN A 85 4.57 -32.96 2.77
CA GLN A 85 6.01 -33.17 2.99
C GLN A 85 6.64 -33.99 1.87
N LEU A 86 6.00 -35.07 1.43
CA LEU A 86 6.47 -35.87 0.30
C LEU A 86 6.55 -35.06 -1.00
N LEU A 87 5.55 -34.20 -1.25
CA LEU A 87 5.55 -33.31 -2.41
C LEU A 87 6.67 -32.26 -2.36
N GLN A 88 6.94 -31.70 -1.18
CA GLN A 88 8.05 -30.77 -0.97
C GLN A 88 9.39 -31.46 -1.25
N ILE A 89 9.61 -32.65 -0.69
CA ILE A 89 10.81 -33.46 -0.94
C ILE A 89 10.95 -33.78 -2.44
N ARG A 90 9.87 -34.21 -3.10
CA ARG A 90 9.88 -34.46 -4.55
C ARG A 90 10.29 -33.20 -5.33
N ARG A 91 9.76 -32.04 -4.94
CA ARG A 91 10.07 -30.75 -5.60
C ARG A 91 11.53 -30.37 -5.42
N THR A 92 12.12 -30.60 -4.25
CA THR A 92 13.53 -30.28 -3.96
C THR A 92 14.51 -31.25 -4.61
N LEU A 93 14.13 -32.53 -4.76
CA LEU A 93 14.97 -33.55 -5.40
C LEU A 93 14.94 -33.51 -6.93
N ARG A 94 13.84 -33.03 -7.54
CA ARG A 94 13.69 -32.92 -8.99
C ARG A 94 14.87 -32.26 -9.74
N PRO A 95 15.47 -31.15 -9.25
CA PRO A 95 16.64 -30.56 -9.92
C PRO A 95 17.93 -31.39 -9.76
N VAL A 96 18.07 -32.20 -8.71
CA VAL A 96 19.28 -33.00 -8.43
C VAL A 96 19.22 -34.37 -9.11
N LEU A 97 18.03 -34.92 -9.29
CA LEU A 97 17.78 -36.25 -9.86
C LEU A 97 17.00 -36.12 -11.18
N PRO A 98 17.61 -35.59 -12.26
CA PRO A 98 16.92 -35.27 -13.51
C PRO A 98 16.45 -36.49 -14.32
N PHE A 99 16.77 -37.71 -13.87
CA PHE A 99 16.47 -38.97 -14.57
C PHE A 99 15.51 -39.89 -13.82
N ILE A 100 14.93 -39.44 -12.69
CA ILE A 100 13.87 -40.19 -12.00
C ILE A 100 12.53 -39.65 -12.53
N PRO A 101 11.69 -40.49 -13.17
CA PRO A 101 10.38 -40.07 -13.67
C PRO A 101 9.43 -39.60 -12.56
#